data_AF-A0A414ASW1-F1
#
_entry.id   AF-A0A414ASW1-F1
#
_cell.length_a   1.000
_cell.length_b   1.000
_cell.length_c   1.000
_cell.angle_alpha   90.00
_cell.angle_beta   90.00
_cell.angle_gamma   90.00
#
_symmetry.space_group_name_H-M   'P 1'
#
loop_
_entity.id
_entity.type
_entity.pdbx_description
1 polymer ?
#
loop_
_entity_poly.entity_id
_entity_poly.type
_entity_poly.pdbx_seq_one_letter_code
_entity_poly.pdbx_strand_id
1 'polypeptide(L)'
;MKFENGRHLENYLLKILTNNNNILNDDEISHIRNLHKIYTFLSNIPNIESIIKWDGYYPWVIFAQNDNYNRLIQIAIEGNKSILLFESGEQSISFCDVFEKFQLGIEYKSSYIRSKPKSNDVYYPKHLHVVTYNTEFKKRIVRAYSKPIIPHDKNIGVYFIYGEYGELVYIGKSNVNLLNRACESARQRTNGKFSKIELRPMKTLADVNIYELYYIAMYHPIYNIDSCPDDFPTFSLPEVLPEYELHLLREETFDVEHIYPNIVQIQSKEYWKSPKDHYLALNFNRDKFIKSVSKNRSGTILRNDFMEKIQEFQKNGYIVFDCKQSDDNTYGCVLHQI
;
A
#
# COMPACT_ATOMS: atom_id res chain seq x y z
N MET A 1 -38.02 1.97 -0.37
CA MET A 1 -39.33 2.24 0.27
C MET A 1 -39.69 3.69 0.00
N LYS A 2 -40.92 4.00 -0.43
CA LYS A 2 -41.36 5.39 -0.66
C LYS A 2 -42.29 5.81 0.48
N PHE A 3 -42.05 6.98 1.04
CA PHE A 3 -42.92 7.62 2.02
C PHE A 3 -43.65 8.78 1.34
N GLU A 4 -44.90 9.02 1.74
CA GLU A 4 -45.73 10.06 1.11
C GLU A 4 -45.38 11.46 1.63
N ASN A 5 -45.01 11.55 2.90
CA ASN A 5 -44.59 12.77 3.58
C ASN A 5 -43.84 12.42 4.87
N GLY A 6 -43.29 13.43 5.55
CA GLY A 6 -42.53 13.23 6.79
C GLY A 6 -43.36 12.62 7.92
N ARG A 7 -44.67 12.87 7.94
CA ARG A 7 -45.60 12.30 8.93
C ARG A 7 -45.86 10.82 8.68
N HIS A 8 -45.89 10.38 7.43
CA HIS A 8 -45.92 8.95 7.10
C HIS A 8 -44.63 8.27 7.58
N LEU A 9 -43.46 8.89 7.35
CA LEU A 9 -42.18 8.36 7.83
C LEU A 9 -42.14 8.24 9.36
N GLU A 10 -42.47 9.31 10.11
CA GLU A 10 -42.40 9.28 11.58
C GLU A 10 -43.35 8.22 12.18
N ASN A 11 -44.58 8.11 11.66
CA ASN A 11 -45.56 7.14 12.12
C ASN A 11 -45.11 5.72 11.82
N TYR A 12 -44.46 5.50 10.67
CA TYR A 12 -43.91 4.21 10.31
C TYR A 12 -42.77 3.79 11.24
N LEU A 13 -41.85 4.70 11.55
CA LEU A 13 -40.76 4.44 12.50
C LEU A 13 -41.29 4.16 13.91
N LEU A 14 -42.23 4.98 14.42
CA LEU A 14 -42.85 4.76 15.72
C LEU A 14 -43.58 3.41 15.78
N LYS A 15 -44.30 3.04 14.72
CA LYS A 15 -44.97 1.73 14.64
C LYS A 15 -43.99 0.56 14.77
N ILE A 16 -42.82 0.64 14.12
CA ILE A 16 -41.77 -0.38 14.26
C ILE A 16 -41.30 -0.46 15.72
N LEU A 17 -40.97 0.69 16.32
CA LEU A 17 -40.46 0.75 17.69
C LEU A 17 -41.47 0.22 18.71
N THR A 18 -42.76 0.55 18.56
CA THR A 18 -43.84 0.02 19.41
C THR A 18 -44.01 -1.49 19.23
N ASN A 19 -43.94 -2.00 17.99
CA ASN A 19 -44.04 -3.44 17.73
C ASN A 19 -42.87 -4.23 18.32
N ASN A 20 -41.71 -3.59 18.48
CA ASN A 20 -40.55 -4.17 19.16
C ASN A 20 -40.63 -4.06 20.69
N ASN A 21 -41.77 -3.64 21.26
CA ASN A 21 -42.00 -3.45 22.70
C ASN A 21 -41.08 -2.40 23.36
N ASN A 22 -40.57 -1.43 22.61
CA ASN A 22 -39.83 -0.31 23.21
C ASN A 22 -40.79 0.61 23.99
N ILE A 23 -40.48 0.87 25.26
CA ILE A 23 -41.20 1.84 26.10
C ILE A 23 -40.48 3.17 25.97
N LEU A 24 -40.97 4.03 25.08
CA LEU A 24 -40.44 5.37 24.87
C LEU A 24 -41.19 6.37 25.76
N ASN A 25 -40.47 7.31 26.37
CA ASN A 25 -41.08 8.45 27.07
C ASN A 25 -41.53 9.54 26.07
N ASP A 26 -42.28 10.53 26.56
CA ASP A 26 -42.85 11.58 25.72
C ASP A 26 -41.78 12.42 24.98
N ASP A 27 -40.63 12.66 25.62
CA ASP A 27 -39.50 13.40 25.02
C ASP A 27 -38.85 12.60 23.88
N GLU A 28 -38.63 11.29 24.08
CA GLU A 28 -38.11 10.38 23.07
C GLU A 28 -39.05 10.29 21.85
N ILE A 29 -40.36 10.14 22.09
CA ILE A 29 -41.38 10.17 21.03
C ILE A 29 -41.35 11.50 20.28
N SER A 30 -41.22 12.62 21.00
CA SER A 30 -41.11 13.95 20.41
C SER A 30 -39.87 14.07 19.50
N HIS A 31 -38.72 13.53 19.92
CA HIS A 31 -37.51 13.50 19.09
C HIS A 31 -37.69 12.65 17.82
N ILE A 32 -38.31 11.47 17.92
CA ILE A 32 -38.58 10.64 16.72
C ILE A 32 -39.52 11.37 15.74
N ARG A 33 -40.58 12.03 16.24
CA ARG A 33 -41.46 12.86 15.40
C ARG A 33 -40.67 13.97 14.70
N ASN A 34 -39.71 14.59 15.37
CA ASN A 34 -38.87 15.63 14.78
C ASN A 34 -38.02 15.16 13.57
N LEU A 35 -37.90 13.87 13.27
CA LEU A 35 -37.29 13.38 12.02
C LEU A 35 -38.06 13.83 10.77
N HIS A 36 -39.35 14.14 10.89
CA HIS A 36 -40.15 14.66 9.77
C HIS A 36 -39.64 16.00 9.20
N LYS A 37 -38.89 16.77 10.00
CA LYS A 37 -38.29 18.05 9.58
C LYS A 37 -37.15 17.81 8.62
N ILE A 38 -36.31 16.81 8.89
CA ILE A 38 -35.26 16.36 7.97
C ILE A 38 -35.89 15.88 6.65
N TYR A 39 -36.99 15.10 6.71
CA TYR A 39 -37.73 14.70 5.52
C TYR A 39 -38.19 15.91 4.70
N THR A 40 -38.81 16.88 5.37
CA THR A 40 -39.35 18.08 4.74
C THR A 40 -38.24 18.92 4.11
N PHE A 41 -37.14 19.12 4.84
CA PHE A 41 -35.95 19.81 4.34
C PHE A 41 -35.45 19.18 3.03
N LEU A 42 -35.23 17.87 3.02
CA LEU A 42 -34.78 17.12 1.85
C LEU A 42 -35.77 17.18 0.67
N SER A 43 -37.07 17.10 0.95
CA SER A 43 -38.11 17.13 -0.09
C SER A 43 -38.26 18.51 -0.74
N ASN A 44 -37.89 19.57 -0.03
CA ASN A 44 -37.97 20.95 -0.52
C ASN A 44 -36.77 21.34 -1.39
N ILE A 45 -35.75 20.49 -1.50
CA ILE A 45 -34.54 20.78 -2.28
C ILE A 45 -34.86 20.61 -3.78
N PRO A 46 -34.78 21.68 -4.58
CA PRO A 46 -35.14 21.60 -5.99
C PRO A 46 -34.25 20.61 -6.74
N ASN A 47 -34.88 19.65 -7.43
CA ASN A 47 -34.20 18.61 -8.20
C ASN A 47 -33.13 17.86 -7.40
N ILE A 48 -33.39 17.54 -6.13
CA ILE A 48 -32.46 16.81 -5.24
C ILE A 48 -31.88 15.54 -5.88
N GLU A 49 -32.68 14.85 -6.68
CA GLU A 49 -32.25 13.65 -7.43
C GLU A 49 -31.14 13.93 -8.44
N SER A 50 -30.96 15.17 -8.91
CA SER A 50 -29.85 15.55 -9.78
C SER A 50 -28.55 15.84 -9.01
N ILE A 51 -28.66 16.12 -7.71
CA ILE A 51 -27.57 16.54 -6.82
C ILE A 51 -26.96 15.34 -6.10
N ILE A 52 -27.81 14.49 -5.51
CA ILE A 52 -27.40 13.38 -4.66
C ILE A 52 -27.88 12.02 -5.16
N LYS A 53 -27.25 10.97 -4.66
CA LYS A 53 -27.73 9.58 -4.68
C LYS A 53 -27.75 9.05 -3.24
N TRP A 54 -28.76 8.25 -2.92
CA TRP A 54 -28.95 7.61 -1.61
C TRP A 54 -29.95 6.45 -1.73
N ASP A 55 -30.19 5.73 -0.63
CA ASP A 55 -31.20 4.66 -0.54
C ASP A 55 -32.52 5.15 0.11
N GLY A 56 -32.74 6.47 0.14
CA GLY A 56 -33.85 7.08 0.87
C GLY A 56 -33.72 6.87 2.37
N TYR A 57 -34.85 6.70 3.06
CA TYR A 57 -34.89 6.58 4.52
C TYR A 57 -34.72 5.15 5.04
N TYR A 58 -34.26 4.22 4.19
CA TYR A 58 -34.06 2.82 4.57
C TYR A 58 -33.07 2.63 5.73
N PRO A 59 -31.94 3.36 5.83
CA PRO A 59 -31.06 3.28 6.99
C PRO A 59 -31.76 3.55 8.33
N TRP A 60 -32.72 4.49 8.35
CA TRP A 60 -33.49 4.78 9.55
C TRP A 60 -34.48 3.66 9.90
N VAL A 61 -35.07 3.03 8.89
CA VAL A 61 -35.92 1.85 9.09
C VAL A 61 -35.10 0.71 9.71
N ILE A 62 -33.87 0.47 9.25
CA ILE A 62 -32.96 -0.52 9.84
C ILE A 62 -32.66 -0.17 11.31
N PHE A 63 -32.39 1.10 11.62
CA PHE A 63 -32.17 1.51 13.01
C PHE A 63 -33.39 1.23 13.89
N ALA A 64 -34.60 1.51 13.40
CA ALA A 64 -35.83 1.20 14.13
C ALA A 64 -36.03 -0.30 14.31
N GLN A 65 -35.80 -1.11 13.27
CA GLN A 65 -35.98 -2.57 13.31
C GLN A 65 -35.02 -3.26 14.27
N ASN A 66 -33.81 -2.74 14.42
CA ASN A 66 -32.75 -3.28 15.28
C ASN A 66 -32.71 -2.62 16.67
N ASP A 67 -33.81 -1.99 17.11
CA ASP A 67 -33.93 -1.33 18.42
C ASP A 67 -32.89 -0.24 18.71
N ASN A 68 -32.34 0.36 17.65
CA ASN A 68 -31.36 1.44 17.75
C ASN A 68 -32.04 2.83 17.72
N TYR A 69 -33.10 3.00 18.51
CA TYR A 69 -33.88 4.24 18.56
C TYR A 69 -33.09 5.42 19.13
N ASN A 70 -32.13 5.16 20.02
CA ASN A 70 -31.19 6.18 20.51
C ASN A 70 -30.43 6.84 19.36
N ARG A 71 -30.07 6.08 18.32
CA ARG A 71 -29.42 6.64 17.13
C ARG A 71 -30.36 7.53 16.32
N LEU A 72 -31.63 7.13 16.21
CA LEU A 72 -32.68 7.94 15.56
C LEU A 72 -32.91 9.26 16.31
N ILE A 73 -32.93 9.23 17.63
CA ILE A 73 -33.03 10.44 18.48
C ILE A 73 -31.83 11.36 18.24
N GLN A 74 -30.60 10.82 18.26
CA GLN A 74 -29.40 11.59 17.95
C GLN A 74 -29.46 12.24 16.56
N ILE A 75 -29.89 11.49 15.55
CA ILE A 75 -30.08 12.01 14.18
C ILE A 75 -31.09 13.14 14.18
N ALA A 76 -32.21 13.00 14.89
CA ALA A 76 -33.21 14.06 14.99
C ALA A 76 -32.66 15.32 15.66
N ILE A 77 -31.90 15.18 16.75
CA ILE A 77 -31.33 16.32 17.48
C ILE A 77 -30.24 17.01 16.64
N GLU A 78 -29.23 16.27 16.21
CA GLU A 78 -28.09 16.82 15.47
C GLU A 78 -28.48 17.30 14.08
N GLY A 79 -29.28 16.51 13.34
CA GLY A 79 -29.72 16.84 11.99
C GLY A 79 -30.57 18.11 11.97
N ASN A 80 -31.54 18.24 12.87
CA ASN A 80 -32.36 19.46 12.92
C ASN A 80 -31.55 20.69 13.35
N LYS A 81 -30.60 20.53 14.28
CA LYS A 81 -29.67 21.61 14.63
C LYS A 81 -28.84 22.05 13.42
N SER A 82 -28.31 21.11 12.64
CA SER A 82 -27.54 21.39 11.43
C SER A 82 -28.37 22.04 10.32
N ILE A 83 -29.64 21.66 10.15
CA ILE A 83 -30.56 22.33 9.22
C ILE A 83 -30.72 23.80 9.60
N LEU A 84 -31.03 24.09 10.87
CA LEU A 84 -31.22 25.46 11.34
C LEU A 84 -29.96 26.33 11.13
N LEU A 85 -28.77 25.78 11.41
CA LEU A 85 -27.49 26.46 11.17
C LEU A 85 -27.23 26.71 9.68
N PHE A 86 -27.63 25.79 8.81
CA PHE A 86 -27.49 25.96 7.36
C PHE A 86 -28.46 27.01 6.82
N GLU A 87 -29.72 26.97 7.25
CA GLU A 87 -30.77 27.89 6.81
C GLU A 87 -30.59 29.33 7.35
N SER A 88 -29.96 29.49 8.52
CA SER A 88 -29.64 30.82 9.07
C SER A 88 -28.57 31.56 8.27
N GLY A 89 -27.88 30.88 7.35
CA GLY A 89 -26.80 31.46 6.56
C GLY A 89 -25.50 31.67 7.34
N GLU A 90 -25.39 31.13 8.55
CA GLU A 90 -24.12 31.13 9.28
C GLU A 90 -23.07 30.37 8.47
N GLN A 91 -21.93 31.02 8.20
CA GLN A 91 -20.90 30.49 7.29
C GLN A 91 -20.20 29.20 7.79
N SER A 92 -20.56 28.70 8.96
CA SER A 92 -19.90 27.60 9.67
C SER A 92 -20.17 26.21 9.09
N ILE A 93 -21.28 25.98 8.38
CA ILE A 93 -21.68 24.64 7.90
C ILE A 93 -21.97 24.61 6.39
N SER A 94 -21.63 23.52 5.71
CA SER A 94 -21.97 23.25 4.30
C SER A 94 -23.10 22.24 4.20
N PHE A 95 -23.70 22.15 3.01
CA PHE A 95 -24.74 21.16 2.75
C PHE A 95 -24.26 19.70 2.93
N CYS A 96 -22.98 19.43 2.66
CA CYS A 96 -22.36 18.12 2.93
C CYS A 96 -22.40 17.78 4.42
N ASP A 97 -21.99 18.74 5.25
CA ASP A 97 -21.94 18.57 6.71
C ASP A 97 -23.34 18.32 7.29
N VAL A 98 -24.38 18.95 6.71
CA VAL A 98 -25.79 18.71 7.08
C VAL A 98 -26.19 17.26 6.80
N PHE A 99 -25.90 16.75 5.61
CA PHE A 99 -26.28 15.40 5.20
C PHE A 99 -25.54 14.28 5.93
N GLU A 100 -24.30 14.51 6.35
CA GLU A 100 -23.59 13.57 7.21
C GLU A 100 -24.34 13.32 8.53
N LYS A 101 -25.01 14.35 9.09
CA LYS A 101 -25.82 14.20 10.32
C LYS A 101 -27.06 13.35 10.13
N PHE A 102 -27.55 13.23 8.91
CA PHE A 102 -28.74 12.44 8.62
C PHE A 102 -28.44 10.94 8.61
N GLN A 103 -27.19 10.53 8.37
CA GLN A 103 -26.79 9.11 8.34
C GLN A 103 -27.62 8.27 7.35
N LEU A 104 -27.98 8.87 6.23
CA LEU A 104 -28.77 8.24 5.16
C LEU A 104 -27.90 7.67 4.02
N GLY A 105 -26.57 7.65 4.20
CA GLY A 105 -25.64 7.21 3.14
C GLY A 105 -25.69 8.13 1.91
N ILE A 106 -25.87 9.44 2.14
CA ILE A 106 -26.02 10.42 1.06
C ILE A 106 -24.67 10.68 0.40
N GLU A 107 -24.62 10.58 -0.90
CA GLU A 107 -23.44 10.93 -1.69
C GLU A 107 -23.81 11.90 -2.81
N TYR A 108 -22.91 12.85 -3.10
CA TYR A 108 -23.08 13.68 -4.29
C TYR A 108 -22.91 12.86 -5.56
N LYS A 109 -23.75 13.14 -6.56
CA LYS A 109 -23.59 12.57 -7.90
C LYS A 109 -22.30 13.12 -8.53
N SER A 110 -21.51 12.23 -9.12
CA SER A 110 -20.26 12.63 -9.79
C SER A 110 -20.51 13.62 -10.94
N SER A 111 -21.65 13.54 -11.62
CA SER A 111 -22.07 14.50 -12.66
C SER A 111 -22.29 15.90 -12.10
N TYR A 112 -22.84 16.00 -10.89
CA TYR A 112 -23.07 17.27 -10.21
C TYR A 112 -21.75 17.93 -9.79
N ILE A 113 -20.84 17.17 -9.15
CA ILE A 113 -19.50 17.65 -8.77
C ILE A 113 -18.64 18.04 -9.99
N ARG A 114 -18.84 17.40 -11.14
CA ARG A 114 -18.11 17.75 -12.37
C ARG A 114 -18.69 18.96 -13.09
N SER A 115 -19.84 19.47 -12.66
CA SER A 115 -20.51 20.62 -13.27
C SER A 115 -20.18 21.87 -12.47
N LYS A 116 -19.79 22.95 -13.18
CA LYS A 116 -19.50 24.23 -12.52
C LYS A 116 -20.75 24.71 -11.77
N PRO A 117 -20.66 25.01 -10.46
CA PRO A 117 -21.80 25.48 -9.70
C PRO A 117 -22.30 26.81 -10.24
N LYS A 118 -23.62 27.00 -10.18
CA LYS A 118 -24.25 28.30 -10.45
C LYS A 118 -23.89 29.27 -9.32
N SER A 119 -23.98 30.57 -9.58
CA SER A 119 -23.59 31.62 -8.62
C SER A 119 -24.26 31.51 -7.25
N ASN A 120 -25.48 30.96 -7.20
CA ASN A 120 -26.29 30.84 -5.99
C ASN A 120 -26.52 29.37 -5.59
N ASP A 121 -25.66 28.46 -6.04
CA ASP A 121 -25.79 27.04 -5.72
C ASP A 121 -25.28 26.75 -4.30
N VAL A 122 -26.17 26.93 -3.32
CA VAL A 122 -25.89 26.72 -1.89
C VAL A 122 -25.69 25.25 -1.52
N TYR A 123 -26.06 24.33 -2.41
CA TYR A 123 -25.97 22.88 -2.19
C TYR A 123 -24.64 22.31 -2.69
N TYR A 124 -23.87 23.08 -3.46
CA TYR A 124 -22.57 22.62 -3.92
C TYR A 124 -21.59 22.52 -2.73
N PRO A 125 -20.77 21.46 -2.63
CA PRO A 125 -19.83 21.31 -1.52
C PRO A 125 -18.93 22.55 -1.37
N LYS A 126 -18.67 22.99 -0.14
CA LYS A 126 -17.69 24.07 0.11
C LYS A 126 -16.26 23.63 -0.23
N HIS A 127 -15.99 22.34 -0.08
CA HIS A 127 -14.69 21.75 -0.34
C HIS A 127 -14.79 20.54 -1.27
N LEU A 128 -13.74 20.31 -2.04
CA LEU A 128 -13.58 19.13 -2.88
C LEU A 128 -12.31 18.39 -2.48
N HIS A 129 -12.36 17.07 -2.60
CA HIS A 129 -11.18 16.23 -2.50
C HIS A 129 -10.54 16.10 -3.88
N VAL A 130 -9.27 16.47 -3.96
CA VAL A 130 -8.44 16.35 -5.16
C VAL A 130 -7.23 15.49 -4.88
N VAL A 131 -6.72 14.86 -5.92
CA VAL A 131 -5.52 14.04 -5.87
C VAL A 131 -4.35 14.89 -6.32
N THR A 132 -3.39 15.06 -5.42
CA THR A 132 -2.04 15.57 -5.72
C THR A 132 -1.06 14.41 -5.72
N TYR A 133 0.15 14.62 -6.23
CA TYR A 133 1.16 13.57 -6.24
C TYR A 133 2.57 14.13 -6.22
N ASN A 134 3.46 13.38 -5.58
CA ASN A 134 4.89 13.58 -5.68
C ASN A 134 5.50 12.43 -6.48
N THR A 135 6.56 12.74 -7.22
CA THR A 135 7.31 11.75 -8.01
C THR A 135 8.73 11.66 -7.48
N GLU A 136 9.19 10.46 -7.20
CA GLU A 136 10.59 10.15 -6.90
C GLU A 136 11.16 9.24 -8.00
N PHE A 137 12.41 9.47 -8.37
CA PHE A 137 13.15 8.58 -9.28
C PHE A 137 14.22 7.86 -8.49
N LYS A 138 14.31 6.54 -8.67
CA LYS A 138 15.28 5.69 -7.97
C LYS A 138 16.02 4.84 -8.97
N LYS A 139 17.34 4.99 -8.99
CA LYS A 139 18.22 4.11 -9.76
C LYS A 139 18.33 2.76 -9.08
N ARG A 140 18.02 1.69 -9.80
CA ARG A 140 18.05 0.30 -9.34
C ARG A 140 18.96 -0.50 -10.27
N ILE A 141 19.83 -1.31 -9.70
CA ILE A 141 20.69 -2.23 -10.44
C ILE A 141 20.23 -3.64 -10.12
N VAL A 142 19.85 -4.39 -11.14
CA VAL A 142 19.42 -5.78 -11.03
C VAL A 142 20.54 -6.66 -11.53
N ARG A 143 21.01 -7.56 -10.68
CA ARG A 143 21.99 -8.59 -11.04
C ARG A 143 21.33 -9.96 -11.01
N ALA A 144 21.39 -10.65 -12.14
CA ALA A 144 20.89 -12.01 -12.31
C ALA A 144 22.08 -12.98 -12.40
N TYR A 145 22.07 -13.96 -11.51
CA TYR A 145 23.08 -15.01 -11.41
C TYR A 145 22.50 -16.36 -11.82
N SER A 146 23.37 -17.26 -12.27
CA SER A 146 23.02 -18.67 -12.48
C SER A 146 22.49 -19.29 -11.18
N LYS A 147 21.52 -20.21 -11.30
CA LYS A 147 20.97 -20.99 -10.20
C LYS A 147 21.31 -22.46 -10.39
N PRO A 148 22.33 -23.00 -9.71
CA PRO A 148 22.62 -24.43 -9.78
C PRO A 148 21.49 -25.25 -9.14
N ILE A 149 21.27 -26.46 -9.67
CA ILE A 149 20.37 -27.45 -9.06
C ILE A 149 21.23 -28.30 -8.11
N ILE A 150 21.01 -28.15 -6.81
CA ILE A 150 21.77 -28.87 -5.78
C ILE A 150 20.88 -29.98 -5.20
N PRO A 151 21.29 -31.26 -5.30
CA PRO A 151 20.63 -32.37 -4.64
C PRO A 151 20.53 -32.20 -3.13
N HIS A 152 19.49 -32.79 -2.52
CA HIS A 152 19.23 -32.62 -1.08
C HIS A 152 20.39 -33.08 -0.19
N ASP A 153 21.08 -34.16 -0.58
CA ASP A 153 22.24 -34.73 0.10
C ASP A 153 23.51 -33.87 0.01
N LYS A 154 23.50 -32.81 -0.80
CA LYS A 154 24.63 -31.88 -1.02
C LYS A 154 24.38 -30.47 -0.47
N ASN A 155 23.43 -30.33 0.44
CA ASN A 155 23.02 -29.03 1.00
C ASN A 155 23.86 -28.52 2.18
N ILE A 156 24.85 -29.30 2.63
CA ILE A 156 25.81 -28.87 3.65
C ILE A 156 27.18 -28.72 3.01
N GLY A 157 27.97 -27.76 3.46
CA GLY A 157 29.26 -27.49 2.85
C GLY A 157 29.85 -26.14 3.23
N VAL A 158 30.94 -25.81 2.54
CA VAL A 158 31.57 -24.50 2.58
C VAL A 158 31.34 -23.77 1.26
N TYR A 159 31.33 -22.44 1.30
CA TYR A 159 31.18 -21.60 0.12
C TYR A 159 32.20 -20.48 0.14
N PHE A 160 32.62 -20.09 -1.06
CA PHE A 160 33.60 -19.05 -1.29
C PHE A 160 32.93 -17.97 -2.11
N ILE A 161 32.99 -16.73 -1.65
CA ILE A 161 32.42 -15.56 -2.33
C ILE A 161 33.58 -14.74 -2.88
N TYR A 162 33.51 -14.46 -4.17
CA TYR A 162 34.49 -13.66 -4.87
C TYR A 162 33.90 -12.29 -5.17
N GLY A 163 34.60 -11.23 -4.81
CA GLY A 163 34.18 -9.85 -5.00
C GLY A 163 34.01 -9.48 -6.48
N GLU A 164 33.64 -8.23 -6.74
CA GLU A 164 33.34 -7.73 -8.08
C GLU A 164 34.51 -7.89 -9.06
N TYR A 165 35.75 -7.82 -8.55
CA TYR A 165 36.98 -7.92 -9.36
C TYR A 165 37.61 -9.32 -9.33
N GLY A 166 36.91 -10.32 -8.78
CA GLY A 166 37.36 -11.72 -8.77
C GLY A 166 38.25 -12.12 -7.60
N GLU A 167 38.48 -11.22 -6.64
CA GLU A 167 39.21 -11.49 -5.41
C GLU A 167 38.36 -12.31 -4.42
N LEU A 168 38.97 -13.25 -3.71
CA LEU A 168 38.26 -14.02 -2.67
C LEU A 168 38.01 -13.11 -1.45
N VAL A 169 36.74 -12.78 -1.20
CA VAL A 169 36.38 -11.80 -0.15
C VAL A 169 35.79 -12.42 1.09
N TYR A 170 35.18 -13.60 0.98
CA TYR A 170 34.53 -14.26 2.11
C TYR A 170 34.47 -15.77 1.93
N ILE A 171 34.66 -16.49 3.03
CA ILE A 171 34.41 -17.92 3.15
C ILE A 171 33.43 -18.13 4.29
N GLY A 172 32.46 -19.01 4.09
CA GLY A 172 31.60 -19.44 5.18
C GLY A 172 31.04 -20.83 4.96
N LYS A 173 30.24 -21.29 5.92
CA LYS A 173 29.59 -22.60 5.86
C LYS A 173 28.07 -22.55 5.89
N SER A 174 27.47 -23.68 5.52
CA SER A 174 26.07 -23.99 5.80
C SER A 174 25.91 -25.43 6.26
N ASN A 175 25.06 -25.62 7.26
CA ASN A 175 24.71 -26.92 7.82
C ASN A 175 23.33 -27.42 7.38
N VAL A 176 22.62 -26.65 6.54
CA VAL A 176 21.21 -26.92 6.17
C VAL A 176 20.87 -26.59 4.73
N ASN A 177 21.34 -25.45 4.21
CA ASN A 177 21.09 -25.05 2.83
C ASN A 177 22.25 -24.21 2.32
N LEU A 178 23.11 -24.83 1.53
CA LEU A 178 24.38 -24.26 1.08
C LEU A 178 24.16 -23.04 0.19
N LEU A 179 23.29 -23.17 -0.82
CA LEU A 179 22.98 -22.11 -1.78
C LEU A 179 22.38 -20.88 -1.09
N ASN A 180 21.29 -21.06 -0.32
CA ASN A 180 20.60 -19.94 0.29
C ASN A 180 21.47 -19.20 1.30
N ARG A 181 22.26 -19.94 2.09
CA ARG A 181 23.17 -19.33 3.06
C ARG A 181 24.28 -18.54 2.36
N ALA A 182 24.83 -19.07 1.27
CA ALA A 182 25.86 -18.38 0.48
C ALA A 182 25.32 -17.09 -0.15
N CYS A 183 24.13 -17.12 -0.77
CA CYS A 183 23.48 -15.93 -1.33
C CYS A 183 23.20 -14.87 -0.26
N GLU A 184 22.73 -15.29 0.93
CA GLU A 184 22.46 -14.35 2.02
C GLU A 184 23.75 -13.73 2.58
N SER A 185 24.83 -14.51 2.69
CA SER A 185 26.16 -13.96 3.02
C SER A 185 26.64 -12.99 1.94
N ALA A 186 26.46 -13.30 0.66
CA ALA A 186 26.82 -12.39 -0.42
C ALA A 186 26.01 -11.08 -0.34
N ARG A 187 24.71 -11.16 -0.07
CA ARG A 187 23.85 -9.99 0.16
C ARG A 187 24.39 -9.12 1.29
N GLN A 188 24.78 -9.72 2.41
CA GLN A 188 25.23 -9.00 3.61
C GLN A 188 26.66 -8.44 3.51
N ARG A 189 27.58 -9.17 2.86
CA ARG A 189 29.00 -8.83 2.81
C ARG A 189 29.38 -7.99 1.60
N THR A 190 28.72 -8.23 0.46
CA THR A 190 29.05 -7.59 -0.82
C THR A 190 27.94 -6.67 -1.33
N ASN A 191 26.81 -6.56 -0.62
CA ASN A 191 25.60 -5.90 -1.12
C ASN A 191 25.14 -6.44 -2.49
N GLY A 192 25.33 -7.74 -2.71
CA GLY A 192 24.99 -8.43 -3.96
C GLY A 192 25.94 -8.13 -5.14
N LYS A 193 27.07 -7.45 -4.91
CA LYS A 193 28.11 -7.17 -5.90
C LYS A 193 29.24 -8.19 -5.81
N PHE A 194 29.14 -9.28 -6.55
CA PHE A 194 30.14 -10.34 -6.55
C PHE A 194 30.27 -10.93 -7.95
N SER A 195 31.45 -11.42 -8.29
CA SER A 195 31.70 -12.03 -9.62
C SER A 195 31.22 -13.48 -9.66
N LYS A 196 31.53 -14.25 -8.61
CA LYS A 196 31.11 -15.63 -8.46
C LYS A 196 30.96 -16.08 -7.01
N ILE A 197 30.18 -17.15 -6.83
CA ILE A 197 30.18 -17.94 -5.60
C ILE A 197 30.50 -19.38 -5.96
N GLU A 198 31.46 -19.97 -5.28
CA GLU A 198 31.75 -21.40 -5.35
C GLU A 198 31.09 -22.13 -4.19
N LEU A 199 30.45 -23.27 -4.46
CA LEU A 199 29.84 -24.13 -3.46
C LEU A 199 30.57 -25.47 -3.44
N ARG A 200 31.04 -25.85 -2.25
CA ARG A 200 31.81 -27.07 -2.00
C ARG A 200 31.04 -27.93 -0.99
N PRO A 201 30.14 -28.82 -1.47
CA PRO A 201 29.41 -29.73 -0.60
C PRO A 201 30.36 -30.63 0.19
N MET A 202 29.96 -30.97 1.41
CA MET A 202 30.73 -31.83 2.32
C MET A 202 29.90 -33.03 2.75
N LYS A 203 30.58 -34.14 3.07
CA LYS A 203 29.90 -35.39 3.47
C LYS A 203 29.32 -35.31 4.88
N THR A 204 30.00 -34.62 5.79
CA THR A 204 29.60 -34.56 7.19
C THR A 204 29.65 -33.13 7.74
N LEU A 205 28.86 -32.84 8.77
CA LEU A 205 28.89 -31.55 9.47
C LEU A 205 30.23 -31.29 10.18
N ALA A 206 30.94 -32.35 10.57
CA ALA A 206 32.27 -32.24 11.15
C ALA A 206 33.25 -31.67 10.10
N ASP A 207 33.23 -32.24 8.89
CA ASP A 207 34.04 -31.74 7.77
C ASP A 207 33.70 -30.27 7.47
N VAL A 208 32.41 -29.92 7.41
CA VAL A 208 31.97 -28.52 7.20
C VAL A 208 32.63 -27.57 8.21
N ASN A 209 32.63 -27.92 9.49
CA ASN A 209 33.18 -27.07 10.54
C ASN A 209 34.72 -26.97 10.47
N ILE A 210 35.39 -28.08 10.18
CA ILE A 210 36.86 -28.14 10.09
C ILE A 210 37.34 -27.37 8.86
N TYR A 211 36.74 -27.63 7.70
CA TYR A 211 37.14 -27.03 6.43
C TYR A 211 36.88 -25.54 6.36
N GLU A 212 35.79 -25.03 6.96
CA GLU A 212 35.54 -23.59 7.02
C GLU A 212 36.70 -22.86 7.72
N LEU A 213 37.03 -23.30 8.94
CA LEU A 213 38.10 -22.68 9.73
C LEU A 213 39.46 -22.82 9.05
N TYR A 214 39.74 -24.00 8.49
CA TYR A 214 40.97 -24.24 7.75
C TYR A 214 41.12 -23.29 6.56
N TYR A 215 40.09 -23.16 5.72
CA TYR A 215 40.17 -22.28 4.56
C TYR A 215 40.22 -20.79 4.92
N ILE A 216 39.53 -20.37 5.98
CA ILE A 216 39.64 -18.98 6.47
C ILE A 216 41.08 -18.69 6.91
N ALA A 217 41.69 -19.56 7.72
CA ALA A 217 43.07 -19.40 8.19
C ALA A 217 44.12 -19.53 7.08
N MET A 218 43.79 -20.21 5.97
CA MET A 218 44.69 -20.34 4.80
C MET A 218 44.64 -19.15 3.86
N TYR A 219 43.47 -18.53 3.67
CA TYR A 219 43.25 -17.53 2.62
C TYR A 219 43.02 -16.09 3.12
N HIS A 220 42.77 -15.91 4.42
CA HIS A 220 42.52 -14.62 5.06
C HIS A 220 41.56 -13.69 4.29
N PRO A 221 40.34 -14.12 3.92
CA PRO A 221 39.44 -13.29 3.14
C PRO A 221 39.02 -12.03 3.90
N ILE A 222 38.96 -10.89 3.21
CA ILE A 222 38.81 -9.55 3.82
C ILE A 222 37.55 -9.37 4.71
N TYR A 223 36.50 -10.17 4.50
CA TYR A 223 35.25 -10.09 5.27
C TYR A 223 35.11 -11.19 6.35
N ASN A 224 36.12 -12.04 6.51
CA ASN A 224 36.23 -12.94 7.65
C ASN A 224 37.05 -12.25 8.75
N ILE A 225 36.37 -11.82 9.82
CA ILE A 225 37.00 -11.14 10.97
C ILE A 225 37.55 -12.17 11.96
N ASP A 226 36.77 -13.22 12.22
CA ASP A 226 37.15 -14.29 13.13
C ASP A 226 37.95 -15.37 12.38
N SER A 227 38.82 -16.07 13.13
CA SER A 227 39.58 -17.22 12.64
C SER A 227 40.59 -16.91 11.52
N CYS A 228 41.02 -15.65 11.42
CA CYS A 228 42.12 -15.16 10.58
C CYS A 228 43.34 -14.84 11.46
N PRO A 229 44.10 -15.84 11.96
CA PRO A 229 45.34 -15.56 12.69
C PRO A 229 46.41 -14.99 11.76
N ASP A 230 47.44 -14.32 12.28
CA ASP A 230 48.52 -13.73 11.47
C ASP A 230 49.50 -14.78 10.89
N ASP A 231 49.33 -16.06 11.25
CA ASP A 231 50.11 -17.19 10.77
C ASP A 231 49.28 -18.14 9.88
N PHE A 232 49.92 -19.20 9.39
CA PHE A 232 49.30 -20.19 8.50
C PHE A 232 49.30 -21.59 9.15
N PRO A 233 48.28 -22.42 8.85
CA PRO A 233 48.28 -23.82 9.26
C PRO A 233 49.56 -24.56 8.84
N THR A 234 50.13 -25.34 9.77
CA THR A 234 51.32 -26.17 9.52
C THR A 234 51.02 -27.53 8.87
N PHE A 235 49.74 -27.81 8.64
CA PHE A 235 49.26 -29.02 7.98
C PHE A 235 48.33 -28.67 6.82
N SER A 236 48.12 -29.63 5.91
CA SER A 236 47.22 -29.47 4.77
C SER A 236 46.08 -30.47 4.82
N LEU A 237 44.85 -29.98 4.65
CA LEU A 237 43.69 -30.85 4.44
C LEU A 237 43.60 -31.27 2.97
N PRO A 238 42.98 -32.44 2.66
CA PRO A 238 42.68 -32.83 1.29
C PRO A 238 41.88 -31.76 0.55
N GLU A 239 42.25 -31.48 -0.71
CA GLU A 239 41.56 -30.48 -1.52
C GLU A 239 40.12 -30.89 -1.84
N VAL A 240 39.19 -29.95 -1.68
CA VAL A 240 37.79 -30.09 -2.06
C VAL A 240 37.48 -29.06 -3.13
N LEU A 241 37.28 -29.51 -4.37
CA LEU A 241 36.97 -28.65 -5.50
C LEU A 241 35.51 -28.16 -5.46
N PRO A 242 35.19 -26.99 -6.06
CA PRO A 242 33.81 -26.56 -6.22
C PRO A 242 33.03 -27.54 -7.09
N GLU A 243 31.85 -27.94 -6.61
CA GLU A 243 30.93 -28.75 -7.41
C GLU A 243 29.87 -27.90 -8.13
N TYR A 244 29.56 -26.73 -7.58
CA TYR A 244 28.59 -25.80 -8.15
C TYR A 244 29.12 -24.38 -8.06
N GLU A 245 28.76 -23.58 -9.06
CA GLU A 245 29.15 -22.18 -9.12
C GLU A 245 27.95 -21.30 -9.50
N LEU A 246 27.91 -20.11 -8.92
CA LEU A 246 27.03 -19.03 -9.33
C LEU A 246 27.89 -18.00 -10.05
N HIS A 247 27.50 -17.61 -11.27
CA HIS A 247 28.15 -16.57 -12.04
C HIS A 247 27.17 -15.46 -12.36
N LEU A 248 27.68 -14.23 -12.44
CA LEU A 248 26.91 -13.11 -12.97
C LEU A 248 26.61 -13.37 -14.45
N LEU A 249 25.33 -13.46 -14.81
CA LEU A 249 24.90 -13.67 -16.19
C LEU A 249 24.43 -12.37 -16.84
N ARG A 250 23.80 -11.50 -16.04
CA ARG A 250 23.26 -10.24 -16.53
C ARG A 250 23.25 -9.19 -15.43
N GLU A 251 23.57 -7.97 -15.83
CA GLU A 251 23.37 -6.77 -15.03
C GLU A 251 22.54 -5.77 -15.84
N GLU A 252 21.49 -5.24 -15.23
CA GLU A 252 20.67 -4.19 -15.82
C GLU A 252 20.45 -3.04 -14.85
N THR A 253 20.44 -1.83 -15.38
CA THR A 253 20.16 -0.60 -14.63
C THR A 253 18.81 -0.06 -15.04
N PHE A 254 18.00 0.34 -14.05
CA PHE A 254 16.67 0.90 -14.25
C PHE A 254 16.53 2.22 -13.48
N ASP A 255 16.00 3.23 -14.16
CA ASP A 255 15.47 4.42 -13.50
C ASP A 255 13.99 4.19 -13.17
N VAL A 256 13.72 3.88 -11.90
CA VAL A 256 12.39 3.50 -11.44
C VAL A 256 11.62 4.71 -10.92
N GLU A 257 10.48 4.99 -11.55
CA GLU A 257 9.57 6.06 -11.16
C GLU A 257 8.61 5.57 -10.05
N HIS A 258 8.59 6.32 -8.95
CA HIS A 258 7.70 6.14 -7.82
C HIS A 258 6.75 7.33 -7.73
N ILE A 259 5.46 7.08 -7.89
CA ILE A 259 4.42 8.11 -7.75
C ILE A 259 3.66 7.86 -6.45
N TYR A 260 3.56 8.89 -5.62
CA TYR A 260 2.85 8.87 -4.34
C TYR A 260 1.63 9.80 -4.42
N PRO A 261 0.46 9.27 -4.78
CA PRO A 261 -0.77 10.06 -4.78
C PRO A 261 -1.21 10.35 -3.35
N ASN A 262 -1.67 11.57 -3.11
CA ASN A 262 -2.24 12.03 -1.85
C ASN A 262 -3.59 12.69 -2.14
N ILE A 263 -4.57 12.47 -1.27
CA ILE A 263 -5.86 13.16 -1.35
C ILE A 263 -5.80 14.36 -0.42
N VAL A 264 -6.03 15.54 -0.97
CA VAL A 264 -6.08 16.79 -0.21
C VAL A 264 -7.43 17.47 -0.41
N GLN A 265 -7.86 18.20 0.60
CA GLN A 265 -9.10 18.98 0.55
C GLN A 265 -8.77 20.41 0.11
N ILE A 266 -9.48 20.90 -0.89
CA ILE A 266 -9.38 22.28 -1.36
C ILE A 266 -10.74 22.95 -1.39
N GLN A 267 -10.76 24.28 -1.30
CA GLN A 267 -11.98 25.06 -1.46
C GLN A 267 -12.53 24.90 -2.88
N SER A 268 -13.83 24.69 -3.03
CA SER A 268 -14.48 24.54 -4.35
C SER A 268 -14.25 25.76 -5.25
N LYS A 269 -14.26 26.97 -4.67
CA LYS A 269 -13.95 28.20 -5.41
C LYS A 269 -12.53 28.21 -6.00
N GLU A 270 -11.57 27.58 -5.34
CA GLU A 270 -10.18 27.48 -5.81
C GLU A 270 -10.07 26.45 -6.92
N TYR A 271 -10.71 25.28 -6.77
CA TYR A 271 -10.79 24.27 -7.83
C TYR A 271 -11.29 24.85 -9.16
N TRP A 272 -12.36 25.66 -9.10
CA TRP A 272 -12.99 26.24 -10.29
C TRP A 272 -12.19 27.37 -10.96
N LYS A 273 -11.08 27.84 -10.36
CA LYS A 273 -10.14 28.74 -11.03
C LYS A 273 -9.35 28.01 -12.12
N SER A 274 -8.94 26.76 -11.87
CA SER A 274 -8.18 25.94 -12.82
C SER A 274 -8.48 24.43 -12.69
N PRO A 275 -9.69 23.98 -13.08
CA PRO A 275 -10.13 22.60 -12.86
C PRO A 275 -9.31 21.56 -13.64
N LYS A 276 -8.62 21.97 -14.71
CA LYS A 276 -7.74 21.10 -15.51
C LYS A 276 -6.45 20.70 -14.78
N ASP A 277 -6.03 21.48 -13.79
CA ASP A 277 -4.80 21.22 -13.01
C ASP A 277 -5.04 20.25 -11.85
N HIS A 278 -6.30 19.84 -11.66
CA HIS A 278 -6.76 19.12 -10.48
C HIS A 278 -7.44 17.81 -10.88
N TYR A 279 -7.07 16.73 -10.20
CA TYR A 279 -7.73 15.44 -10.36
C TYR A 279 -8.75 15.25 -9.24
N LEU A 280 -10.04 15.30 -9.54
CA LEU A 280 -11.06 15.02 -8.53
C LEU A 280 -10.93 13.59 -8.01
N ALA A 281 -10.95 13.40 -6.68
CA ALA A 281 -10.82 12.10 -6.04
C ALA A 281 -12.11 11.24 -6.11
N LEU A 282 -13.05 11.59 -7.01
CA LEU A 282 -14.30 10.86 -7.22
C LEU A 282 -14.00 9.44 -7.72
N ASN A 283 -14.33 8.42 -6.92
CA ASN A 283 -14.04 7.02 -7.22
C ASN A 283 -12.55 6.80 -7.56
N PHE A 284 -11.66 7.44 -6.79
CA PHE A 284 -10.22 7.40 -7.04
C PHE A 284 -9.70 5.96 -7.16
N ASN A 285 -9.18 5.62 -8.34
CA ASN A 285 -8.46 4.38 -8.56
C ASN A 285 -6.96 4.70 -8.68
N ARG A 286 -6.21 4.29 -7.65
CA ARG A 286 -4.78 4.59 -7.52
C ARG A 286 -3.97 4.12 -8.72
N ASP A 287 -4.19 2.90 -9.19
CA ASP A 287 -3.39 2.32 -10.28
C ASP A 287 -3.68 2.99 -11.63
N LYS A 288 -4.96 3.25 -11.93
CA LYS A 288 -5.35 4.01 -13.13
C LYS A 288 -4.76 5.42 -13.10
N PHE A 289 -4.78 6.07 -11.94
CA PHE A 289 -4.20 7.39 -11.78
C PHE A 289 -2.68 7.39 -11.99
N ILE A 290 -1.94 6.51 -11.31
CA ILE A 290 -0.49 6.38 -11.45
C ILE A 290 -0.11 6.16 -12.93
N LYS A 291 -0.82 5.25 -13.62
CA LYS A 291 -0.62 5.01 -15.06
C LYS A 291 -0.89 6.25 -15.92
N SER A 292 -1.88 7.07 -15.55
CA SER A 292 -2.23 8.28 -16.31
C SER A 292 -1.22 9.42 -16.16
N VAL A 293 -0.53 9.51 -15.02
CA VAL A 293 0.40 10.61 -14.71
C VAL A 293 1.89 10.24 -14.83
N SER A 294 2.19 8.96 -15.07
CA SER A 294 3.55 8.44 -15.20
C SER A 294 4.32 9.00 -16.40
N LYS A 295 5.64 9.16 -16.21
CA LYS A 295 6.60 9.58 -17.23
C LYS A 295 7.33 8.43 -17.93
N ASN A 296 6.88 7.18 -17.81
CA ASN A 296 7.51 5.97 -18.40
C ASN A 296 7.94 6.13 -19.89
N ARG A 297 7.31 7.04 -20.63
CA ARG A 297 7.64 7.42 -22.01
C ARG A 297 9.05 8.00 -22.22
N SER A 298 9.78 8.39 -21.18
CA SER A 298 11.16 8.92 -21.29
C SER A 298 12.25 7.90 -20.94
N GLY A 299 11.95 6.58 -20.98
CA GLY A 299 12.91 5.52 -20.67
C GLY A 299 13.01 5.16 -19.19
N THR A 300 12.17 5.74 -18.34
CA THR A 300 11.99 5.34 -16.93
C THR A 300 10.94 4.22 -16.85
N ILE A 301 11.01 3.36 -15.85
CA ILE A 301 10.03 2.27 -15.66
C ILE A 301 9.22 2.51 -14.39
N LEU A 302 7.91 2.24 -14.42
CA LEU A 302 7.10 2.32 -13.20
C LEU A 302 7.52 1.21 -12.23
N ARG A 303 7.40 1.48 -10.93
CA ARG A 303 7.70 0.49 -9.89
C ARG A 303 7.01 -0.86 -10.11
N ASN A 304 5.75 -0.88 -10.54
CA ASN A 304 5.03 -2.13 -10.75
C ASN A 304 5.63 -2.92 -11.93
N ASP A 305 5.87 -2.26 -13.06
CA ASP A 305 6.51 -2.85 -14.23
C ASP A 305 7.95 -3.34 -13.90
N PHE A 306 8.67 -2.62 -13.04
CA PHE A 306 9.97 -3.06 -12.53
C PHE A 306 9.86 -4.36 -11.72
N MET A 307 8.87 -4.47 -10.83
CA MET A 307 8.64 -5.71 -10.07
C MET A 307 8.25 -6.88 -10.99
N GLU A 308 7.49 -6.62 -12.06
CA GLU A 308 7.18 -7.64 -13.08
C GLU A 308 8.46 -8.14 -13.78
N LYS A 309 9.40 -7.25 -14.10
CA LYS A 309 10.72 -7.65 -14.63
C LYS A 309 11.50 -8.53 -13.65
N ILE A 310 11.53 -8.18 -12.36
CA ILE A 310 12.17 -9.03 -11.34
C ILE A 310 11.57 -10.44 -11.34
N GLN A 311 10.24 -10.55 -11.39
CA GLN A 311 9.57 -11.84 -11.44
C GLN A 311 9.87 -12.62 -12.73
N GLU A 312 10.02 -11.93 -13.85
CA GLU A 312 10.42 -12.55 -15.12
C GLU A 312 11.80 -13.22 -15.00
N PHE A 313 12.78 -12.52 -14.42
CA PHE A 313 14.09 -13.11 -14.14
C PHE A 313 13.98 -14.37 -13.27
N GLN A 314 13.19 -14.31 -12.20
CA GLN A 314 13.03 -15.46 -11.31
C GLN A 314 12.35 -16.64 -12.02
N LYS A 315 11.35 -16.40 -12.87
CA LYS A 315 10.68 -17.42 -13.70
C LYS A 315 11.64 -18.07 -14.70
N ASN A 316 12.61 -17.32 -15.19
CA ASN A 316 13.67 -17.82 -16.07
C ASN A 316 14.77 -18.58 -15.30
N GLY A 317 14.61 -18.80 -13.99
CA GLY A 317 15.50 -19.63 -13.19
C GLY A 317 16.71 -18.89 -12.63
N TYR A 318 16.73 -17.55 -12.63
CA TYR A 318 17.85 -16.78 -12.08
C TYR A 318 17.73 -16.54 -10.57
N ILE A 319 18.88 -16.40 -9.91
CA ILE A 319 18.96 -15.78 -8.58
C ILE A 319 19.13 -14.28 -8.79
N VAL A 320 18.24 -13.48 -8.20
CA VAL A 320 18.14 -12.05 -8.49
C VAL A 320 18.48 -11.22 -7.27
N PHE A 321 19.40 -10.28 -7.44
CA PHE A 321 19.75 -9.26 -6.47
C PHE A 321 19.30 -7.89 -6.99
N ASP A 322 18.43 -7.22 -6.24
CA ASP A 322 17.97 -5.85 -6.49
C ASP A 322 18.76 -4.89 -5.59
N CYS A 323 19.74 -4.23 -6.18
CA CYS A 323 20.61 -3.26 -5.51
C CYS A 323 20.07 -1.84 -5.71
N LYS A 324 19.79 -1.15 -4.60
CA LYS A 324 19.43 0.26 -4.57
C LYS A 324 20.67 1.09 -4.26
N GLN A 325 20.95 2.10 -5.09
CA GLN A 325 21.90 3.15 -4.74
C GLN A 325 21.25 4.11 -3.73
N SER A 326 21.89 4.35 -2.59
CA SER A 326 21.49 5.38 -1.63
C SER A 326 22.13 6.73 -1.98
N ASP A 327 21.60 7.79 -1.36
CA ASP A 327 22.07 9.17 -1.58
C ASP A 327 23.51 9.39 -1.08
N ASP A 328 23.99 8.55 -0.15
CA ASP A 328 25.36 8.56 0.37
C ASP A 328 26.31 7.64 -0.43
N ASN A 329 25.92 7.23 -1.65
CA ASN A 329 26.60 6.23 -2.47
C ASN A 329 26.77 4.83 -1.82
N THR A 330 26.08 4.57 -0.72
CA THR A 330 26.00 3.22 -0.12
C THR A 330 24.94 2.41 -0.86
N TYR A 331 25.12 1.09 -0.97
CA TYR A 331 24.16 0.23 -1.68
C TYR A 331 23.40 -0.65 -0.70
N GLY A 332 22.07 -0.61 -0.74
CA GLY A 332 21.23 -1.57 -0.05
C GLY A 332 20.75 -2.64 -1.03
N CYS A 333 20.85 -3.91 -0.68
CA CYS A 333 20.50 -5.01 -1.59
C CYS A 333 19.44 -5.94 -1.01
N VAL A 334 18.44 -6.26 -1.84
CA VAL A 334 17.40 -7.26 -1.56
C VAL A 334 17.66 -8.49 -2.44
N LEU A 335 17.67 -9.65 -1.80
CA LEU A 335 17.72 -10.94 -2.46
C LEU A 335 16.30 -11.42 -2.75
N HIS A 336 16.01 -11.69 -4.02
CA HIS A 336 14.73 -12.21 -4.48
C HIS A 336 14.87 -13.69 -4.85
N GLN A 337 14.44 -14.59 -3.95
CA GLN A 337 14.38 -16.04 -4.19
C GLN A 337 12.91 -16.47 -4.32
N ILE A 338 12.64 -17.43 -5.22
CA ILE A 338 11.37 -18.20 -5.24
C ILE A 338 11.51 -19.35 -4.27
#